data_AF-A0A956MCL5-F1
#
_entry.id   AF-A0A956MCL5-F1
#
_cell.length_a   1.000
_cell.length_b   1.000
_cell.length_c   1.000
_cell.angle_alpha   90.00
_cell.angle_beta   90.00
_cell.angle_gamma   90.00
#
_symmetry.space_group_name_H-M   'P 1'
#
loop_
_entity.id
_entity.type
_entity.pdbx_description
1 polymer ?
#
loop_
_entity_poly.entity_id
_entity_poly.type
_entity_poly.pdbx_seq_one_letter_code
_entity_poly.pdbx_strand_id
1 'polypeptide(L)'
;MKYLRTPFILWLTISTLSTKATGMVSEFSVNQPASRRPTLFIAGNSTAKNGDENGWGSHLQKYFDKDKLVVENRAKAGRSSRTFITEDRWAGILQNIKPWDYVLIQFGHNDAGKINDPQRARGSLPTLGEETQEIDNEMTCKHEVVHTFGWYMRKMIYETKAKGATPIVLSMTARNVWPDDQIERENTFCTLAKDVAEQTNTTFIDVRNMIADQYALLGPIRVRELFPKDHTHTGPEGGNINAAMVVSGLKMIDSPLTNYLSDEGKTVTKYGPNVLVEQVRQWMTSLWMPDVQPVSDTTKPTLYAIGNSTVRTGTKGDGSNGQWGWGAPIADFFDRTRINVENKAWGGTSSRTFRTQGFWDKVYPHLKADDFVIMQFGHNDSSPINDDRRARGTIKSNGEETEEIDNMLTGEHEIVHSYGWYLRQLIQEIKSKGATPIVCSLIPRNRWTDGKINRSVDGYALWAKQAAEQGGAVFIDLNKLISDHYEAIGQDRATALYFDGKETTHTNAMGAQRNATILAKAIQYADGLELAEYLKVVEPQ
;
A
#
# COMPACT_ATOMS: atom_id res chain seq x y z
N MET A 1 -16.83 16.69 -87.39
CA MET A 1 -17.89 17.40 -86.63
C MET A 1 -17.97 16.79 -85.23
N LYS A 2 -17.73 17.62 -84.20
CA LYS A 2 -18.36 17.59 -82.86
C LYS A 2 -18.18 16.39 -81.91
N TYR A 3 -17.31 16.67 -80.91
CA TYR A 3 -17.44 16.46 -79.46
C TYR A 3 -17.33 15.05 -78.84
N LEU A 4 -16.11 14.76 -78.36
CA LEU A 4 -15.82 14.04 -77.12
C LEU A 4 -15.94 15.02 -75.93
N ARG A 5 -16.56 14.61 -74.82
CA ARG A 5 -16.48 15.29 -73.51
C ARG A 5 -16.05 14.30 -72.42
N THR A 6 -14.82 14.51 -71.97
CA THR A 6 -14.14 13.99 -70.77
C THR A 6 -14.67 14.71 -69.51
N PRO A 7 -14.67 14.08 -68.32
CA PRO A 7 -14.99 14.78 -67.07
C PRO A 7 -13.79 15.60 -66.57
N PHE A 8 -14.11 16.78 -66.02
CA PHE A 8 -13.18 17.73 -65.41
C PHE A 8 -12.58 17.18 -64.12
N ILE A 9 -11.25 17.13 -64.03
CA ILE A 9 -10.48 17.05 -62.78
C ILE A 9 -9.94 18.45 -62.53
N LEU A 10 -10.41 19.11 -61.47
CA LEU A 10 -9.89 20.41 -61.06
C LEU A 10 -8.67 20.20 -60.17
N TRP A 11 -7.50 20.57 -60.70
CA TRP A 11 -6.29 20.80 -59.90
C TRP A 11 -6.45 22.14 -59.16
N LEU A 12 -6.35 22.13 -57.83
CA LEU A 12 -6.02 23.33 -57.07
C LEU A 12 -4.72 23.09 -56.30
N THR A 13 -3.71 23.86 -56.68
CA THR A 13 -2.39 23.99 -56.08
C THR A 13 -2.47 24.44 -54.62
N ILE A 14 -1.84 23.69 -53.72
CA ILE A 14 -1.59 24.10 -52.33
C ILE A 14 -0.38 25.03 -52.33
N SER A 15 -0.60 26.33 -52.14
CA SER A 15 0.44 27.28 -51.74
C SER A 15 0.48 27.36 -50.22
N THR A 16 1.67 27.14 -49.66
CA THR A 16 1.95 27.29 -48.24
C THR A 16 2.02 28.77 -47.87
N LEU A 17 1.00 29.27 -47.18
CA LEU A 17 1.03 30.55 -46.48
C LEU A 17 0.95 30.30 -44.98
N SER A 18 2.12 30.38 -44.35
CA SER A 18 2.28 30.49 -42.90
C SER A 18 1.53 31.72 -42.40
N THR A 19 0.37 31.49 -41.78
CA THR A 19 -0.32 32.50 -40.98
C THR A 19 -0.25 32.03 -39.53
N LYS A 20 0.59 32.73 -38.75
CA LYS A 20 0.55 32.69 -37.29
C LYS A 20 -0.83 33.20 -36.87
N ALA A 21 -1.77 32.29 -36.65
CA ALA A 21 -2.96 32.59 -35.89
C ALA A 21 -2.56 32.66 -34.41
N THR A 22 -2.19 33.85 -33.95
CA THR A 22 -2.24 34.22 -32.54
C THR A 22 -3.70 34.14 -32.11
N GLY A 23 -4.13 32.95 -31.68
CA GLY A 23 -5.37 32.78 -30.94
C GLY A 23 -5.22 33.54 -29.63
N MET A 24 -5.97 34.63 -29.49
CA MET A 24 -6.25 35.24 -28.20
C MET A 24 -6.92 34.17 -27.32
N VAL A 25 -6.13 33.53 -26.48
CA VAL A 25 -6.65 32.99 -25.23
C VAL A 25 -7.05 34.21 -24.44
N SER A 26 -8.36 34.46 -24.31
CA SER A 26 -8.83 35.40 -23.30
C SER A 26 -8.43 34.82 -21.94
N GLU A 27 -7.29 35.25 -21.42
CA GLU A 27 -7.02 35.18 -20.00
C GLU A 27 -8.18 35.88 -19.31
N PHE A 28 -9.12 35.10 -18.75
CA PHE A 28 -9.88 35.56 -17.60
C PHE A 28 -8.87 35.70 -16.47
N SER A 29 -8.09 36.78 -16.50
CA SER A 29 -7.38 37.27 -15.33
C SER A 29 -8.46 37.78 -14.39
N VAL A 30 -8.94 36.86 -13.57
CA VAL A 30 -9.62 37.22 -12.34
C VAL A 30 -8.59 37.99 -11.55
N ASN A 31 -8.76 39.31 -11.49
CA ASN A 31 -8.13 40.13 -10.47
C ASN A 31 -8.58 39.59 -9.10
N GLN A 32 -7.80 38.66 -8.54
CA GLN A 32 -7.92 38.20 -7.16
C GLN A 32 -7.52 39.38 -6.27
N PRO A 33 -8.45 40.01 -5.51
CA PRO A 33 -8.04 41.00 -4.54
C PRO A 33 -7.16 40.30 -3.49
N ALA A 34 -5.95 40.83 -3.30
CA ALA A 34 -4.83 40.26 -2.53
C ALA A 34 -5.09 40.03 -1.01
N SER A 35 -6.34 40.07 -0.54
CA SER A 35 -6.69 39.98 0.89
C SER A 35 -7.78 38.94 1.23
N ARG A 36 -8.19 38.07 0.30
CA ARG A 36 -9.29 37.12 0.56
C ARG A 36 -8.79 35.68 0.72
N ARG A 37 -9.12 35.09 1.86
CA ARG A 37 -8.87 33.68 2.22
C ARG A 37 -9.97 32.79 1.61
N PRO A 38 -9.71 31.99 0.55
CA PRO A 38 -10.71 31.09 -0.04
C PRO A 38 -11.14 29.99 0.94
N THR A 39 -12.33 29.47 0.72
CA THR A 39 -12.90 28.31 1.42
C THR A 39 -12.89 27.10 0.50
N LEU A 40 -12.35 25.99 1.00
CA LEU A 40 -12.44 24.67 0.38
C LEU A 40 -13.57 23.89 1.07
N PHE A 41 -14.73 23.85 0.43
CA PHE A 41 -15.86 23.08 0.91
C PHE A 41 -15.71 21.59 0.56
N ILE A 42 -16.17 20.71 1.46
CA ILE A 42 -16.26 19.27 1.19
C ILE A 42 -17.73 18.85 1.24
N ALA A 43 -18.25 18.40 0.10
CA ALA A 43 -19.53 17.71 -0.01
C ALA A 43 -19.27 16.20 -0.10
N GLY A 44 -19.78 15.43 0.87
CA GLY A 44 -19.56 14.00 0.90
C GLY A 44 -20.26 13.25 2.03
N ASN A 45 -19.82 12.02 2.25
CA ASN A 45 -20.48 11.06 3.14
C ASN A 45 -19.65 10.73 4.41
N SER A 46 -19.89 9.55 5.02
CA SER A 46 -19.19 9.11 6.23
C SER A 46 -17.68 8.91 6.06
N THR A 47 -17.17 8.63 4.86
CA THR A 47 -15.72 8.48 4.64
C THR A 47 -15.00 9.84 4.58
N ALA A 48 -15.75 10.94 4.45
CA ALA A 48 -15.22 12.30 4.42
C ALA A 48 -15.57 13.13 5.68
N LYS A 49 -16.56 12.72 6.49
CA LYS A 49 -17.15 13.55 7.56
C LYS A 49 -16.16 14.03 8.64
N ASN A 50 -16.55 15.09 9.35
CA ASN A 50 -15.98 15.46 10.66
C ASN A 50 -16.43 14.49 11.77
N GLY A 51 -15.69 14.46 12.90
CA GLY A 51 -16.02 13.68 14.09
C GLY A 51 -14.79 13.02 14.68
N ASP A 52 -14.91 11.74 15.08
CA ASP A 52 -13.88 10.83 15.64
C ASP A 52 -12.61 10.63 14.76
N GLU A 53 -12.26 11.59 13.91
CA GLU A 53 -11.14 11.55 12.96
C GLU A 53 -11.19 10.41 11.94
N ASN A 54 -12.33 9.75 11.80
CA ASN A 54 -12.49 8.58 10.92
C ASN A 54 -12.65 8.95 9.43
N GLY A 55 -13.02 10.19 9.10
CA GLY A 55 -13.24 10.64 7.73
C GLY A 55 -12.08 11.49 7.22
N TRP A 56 -11.67 11.35 5.97
CA TRP A 56 -10.50 12.06 5.43
C TRP A 56 -10.64 13.59 5.51
N GLY A 57 -11.86 14.13 5.44
CA GLY A 57 -12.10 15.56 5.52
C GLY A 57 -11.79 16.16 6.90
N SER A 58 -11.78 15.38 7.99
CA SER A 58 -11.38 15.88 9.32
C SER A 58 -9.88 16.17 9.41
N HIS A 59 -9.08 15.50 8.58
CA HIS A 59 -7.63 15.64 8.54
C HIS A 59 -7.15 16.71 7.57
N LEU A 60 -8.01 17.14 6.63
CA LEU A 60 -7.56 17.89 5.47
C LEU A 60 -7.00 19.28 5.82
N GLN A 61 -7.54 19.96 6.85
CA GLN A 61 -7.14 21.33 7.19
C GLN A 61 -5.64 21.46 7.49
N LYS A 62 -5.00 20.46 8.11
CA LYS A 62 -3.57 20.56 8.48
C LYS A 62 -2.62 20.60 7.28
N TYR A 63 -3.06 20.10 6.12
CA TYR A 63 -2.30 20.15 4.87
C TYR A 63 -2.37 21.52 4.18
N PHE A 64 -3.22 22.43 4.66
CA PHE A 64 -3.34 23.79 4.16
C PHE A 64 -2.92 24.80 5.22
N ASP A 65 -2.27 25.87 4.78
CA ASP A 65 -1.95 27.01 5.60
C ASP A 65 -3.26 27.64 6.10
N LYS A 66 -3.52 27.49 7.40
CA LYS A 66 -4.74 27.94 8.06
C LYS A 66 -4.88 29.46 8.09
N ASP A 67 -3.91 30.23 7.63
CA ASP A 67 -4.06 31.68 7.51
C ASP A 67 -4.39 32.07 6.05
N LYS A 68 -4.18 31.15 5.10
CA LYS A 68 -4.40 31.36 3.67
C LYS A 68 -5.59 30.62 3.09
N LEU A 69 -6.07 29.54 3.70
CA LEU A 69 -7.25 28.78 3.25
C LEU A 69 -8.03 28.19 4.44
N VAL A 70 -9.37 28.22 4.37
CA VAL A 70 -10.25 27.50 5.31
C VAL A 70 -10.72 26.22 4.64
N VAL A 71 -10.60 25.07 5.32
CA VAL A 71 -11.31 23.86 4.93
C VAL A 71 -12.63 23.80 5.68
N GLU A 72 -13.74 23.81 4.94
CA GLU A 72 -15.08 23.71 5.51
C GLU A 72 -15.72 22.38 5.13
N ASN A 73 -15.51 21.39 5.98
CA ASN A 73 -16.04 20.05 5.76
C ASN A 73 -17.52 19.94 6.12
N ARG A 74 -18.38 19.81 5.10
CA ARG A 74 -19.83 19.64 5.22
C ARG A 74 -20.29 18.20 4.97
N ALA A 75 -19.37 17.26 4.85
CA ALA A 75 -19.70 15.85 4.66
C ALA A 75 -20.46 15.28 5.87
N LYS A 76 -21.44 14.42 5.60
CA LYS A 76 -22.32 13.84 6.65
C LYS A 76 -22.44 12.33 6.50
N ALA A 77 -22.30 11.61 7.62
CA ALA A 77 -22.48 10.17 7.65
C ALA A 77 -23.82 9.71 7.06
N GLY A 78 -23.75 8.64 6.26
CA GLY A 78 -24.92 7.98 5.69
C GLY A 78 -25.62 8.77 4.58
N ARG A 79 -25.00 9.82 4.02
CA ARG A 79 -25.60 10.56 2.90
C ARG A 79 -25.06 10.06 1.57
N SER A 80 -25.97 9.96 0.61
CA SER A 80 -25.73 9.79 -0.82
C SER A 80 -25.78 11.15 -1.52
N SER A 81 -25.44 11.21 -2.80
CA SER A 81 -25.60 12.46 -3.59
C SER A 81 -27.05 12.97 -3.54
N ARG A 82 -28.02 12.05 -3.64
CA ARG A 82 -29.46 12.28 -3.47
C ARG A 82 -29.81 12.90 -2.12
N THR A 83 -29.56 12.16 -1.03
CA THR A 83 -29.98 12.59 0.31
C THR A 83 -29.21 13.80 0.81
N PHE A 84 -28.03 14.08 0.27
CA PHE A 84 -27.33 15.33 0.54
C PHE A 84 -28.06 16.56 -0.04
N ILE A 85 -28.73 16.39 -1.19
CA ILE A 85 -29.57 17.44 -1.80
C ILE A 85 -30.94 17.50 -1.12
N THR A 86 -31.63 16.37 -0.94
CA THR A 86 -33.02 16.36 -0.41
C THR A 86 -33.12 16.69 1.08
N GLU A 87 -32.00 16.64 1.82
CA GLU A 87 -31.91 17.13 3.20
C GLU A 87 -31.33 18.56 3.30
N ASP A 88 -31.33 19.34 2.22
CA ASP A 88 -30.86 20.74 2.16
C ASP A 88 -29.39 20.96 2.58
N ARG A 89 -28.57 19.90 2.63
CA ARG A 89 -27.14 20.03 2.97
C ARG A 89 -26.38 20.70 1.84
N TRP A 90 -26.72 20.36 0.61
CA TRP A 90 -26.21 21.04 -0.57
C TRP A 90 -26.59 22.52 -0.59
N ALA A 91 -27.85 22.84 -0.29
CA ALA A 91 -28.31 24.22 -0.15
C ALA A 91 -27.49 24.99 0.90
N GLY A 92 -27.15 24.34 2.02
CA GLY A 92 -26.27 24.91 3.04
C GLY A 92 -24.84 25.25 2.57
N ILE A 93 -24.27 24.50 1.60
CA ILE A 93 -23.00 24.89 0.96
C ILE A 93 -23.23 26.08 0.04
N LEU A 94 -24.24 26.02 -0.84
CA LEU A 94 -24.54 27.05 -1.84
C LEU A 94 -24.88 28.42 -1.24
N GLN A 95 -25.37 28.47 -0.01
CA GLN A 95 -25.63 29.72 0.71
C GLN A 95 -24.33 30.40 1.16
N ASN A 96 -23.26 29.65 1.41
CA ASN A 96 -22.01 30.14 1.99
C ASN A 96 -20.87 30.28 0.97
N ILE A 97 -21.03 29.64 -0.20
CA ILE A 97 -20.04 29.67 -1.27
C ILE A 97 -19.93 31.07 -1.89
N LYS A 98 -18.69 31.51 -2.11
CA LYS A 98 -18.34 32.76 -2.77
C LYS A 98 -17.69 32.48 -4.12
N PRO A 99 -17.69 33.45 -5.04
CA PRO A 99 -16.77 33.39 -6.17
C PRO A 99 -15.35 33.11 -5.66
N TRP A 100 -14.58 32.31 -6.40
CA TRP A 100 -13.21 31.87 -6.09
C TRP A 100 -13.05 30.77 -5.04
N ASP A 101 -14.13 30.34 -4.37
CA ASP A 101 -14.08 29.17 -3.49
C ASP A 101 -13.96 27.86 -4.30
N TYR A 102 -13.65 26.77 -3.61
CA TYR A 102 -13.54 25.43 -4.18
C TYR A 102 -14.50 24.47 -3.50
N VAL A 103 -15.00 23.48 -4.24
CA VAL A 103 -15.86 22.42 -3.69
C VAL A 103 -15.34 21.06 -4.11
N LEU A 104 -14.89 20.26 -3.15
CA LEU A 104 -14.63 18.83 -3.35
C LEU A 104 -15.95 18.07 -3.24
N ILE A 105 -16.32 17.34 -4.29
CA ILE A 105 -17.56 16.58 -4.37
C ILE A 105 -17.22 15.08 -4.43
N GLN A 106 -17.61 14.31 -3.40
CA GLN A 106 -17.32 12.87 -3.29
C GLN A 106 -18.54 12.07 -2.80
N PHE A 107 -19.13 11.27 -3.68
CA PHE A 107 -20.28 10.41 -3.38
C PHE A 107 -20.17 9.03 -4.05
N GLY A 108 -21.11 8.12 -3.77
CA GLY A 108 -21.16 6.78 -4.35
C GLY A 108 -21.40 5.65 -3.35
N HIS A 109 -20.76 5.66 -2.18
CA HIS A 109 -20.90 4.58 -1.17
C HIS A 109 -22.36 4.32 -0.76
N ASN A 110 -23.12 5.37 -0.44
CA ASN A 110 -24.53 5.25 -0.06
C ASN A 110 -25.49 5.27 -1.26
N ASP A 111 -25.02 5.76 -2.42
CA ASP A 111 -25.77 5.81 -3.68
C ASP A 111 -26.01 4.41 -4.23
N ALA A 112 -25.08 3.48 -3.98
CA ALA A 112 -25.20 2.05 -4.29
C ALA A 112 -26.25 1.30 -3.44
N GLY A 113 -26.85 1.95 -2.44
CA GLY A 113 -27.91 1.36 -1.62
C GLY A 113 -29.24 1.20 -2.37
N LYS A 114 -30.21 0.55 -1.72
CA LYS A 114 -31.58 0.48 -2.24
C LYS A 114 -32.22 1.87 -2.32
N ILE A 115 -32.99 2.10 -3.38
CA ILE A 115 -33.66 3.39 -3.65
C ILE A 115 -34.75 3.69 -2.61
N ASN A 116 -35.59 2.69 -2.30
CA ASN A 116 -36.63 2.77 -1.28
C ASN A 116 -36.41 1.65 -0.29
N ASP A 117 -35.89 1.98 0.88
CA ASP A 117 -35.62 1.05 1.97
C ASP A 117 -36.18 1.66 3.26
N PRO A 118 -36.95 0.90 4.06
CA PRO A 118 -37.66 1.45 5.21
C PRO A 118 -36.73 1.96 6.31
N GLN A 119 -35.45 1.58 6.30
CA GLN A 119 -34.45 2.01 7.28
C GLN A 119 -33.42 2.99 6.69
N ARG A 120 -33.11 2.86 5.39
CA ARG A 120 -32.01 3.57 4.72
C ARG A 120 -32.33 3.87 3.25
N ALA A 121 -33.41 4.61 2.97
CA ALA A 121 -33.78 5.09 1.63
C ALA A 121 -32.78 6.13 1.08
N ARG A 122 -31.64 5.67 0.58
CA ARG A 122 -30.49 6.52 0.19
C ARG A 122 -30.05 6.32 -1.26
N GLY A 123 -30.42 5.21 -1.90
CA GLY A 123 -29.97 4.89 -3.25
C GLY A 123 -30.36 5.92 -4.29
N SER A 124 -29.58 6.00 -5.37
CA SER A 124 -29.89 6.75 -6.59
C SER A 124 -29.87 5.81 -7.80
N LEU A 125 -30.48 6.20 -8.93
CA LEU A 125 -30.42 5.38 -10.14
C LEU A 125 -28.97 5.36 -10.66
N PRO A 126 -28.35 4.19 -10.88
CA PRO A 126 -26.91 4.06 -11.16
C PRO A 126 -26.59 4.32 -12.65
N THR A 127 -27.10 5.43 -13.19
CA THR A 127 -26.95 5.82 -14.60
C THR A 127 -26.53 7.28 -14.72
N LEU A 128 -26.14 7.68 -15.94
CA LEU A 128 -25.78 9.06 -16.26
C LEU A 128 -26.97 9.90 -16.74
N GLY A 129 -28.07 9.28 -17.15
CA GLY A 129 -29.15 9.95 -17.87
C GLY A 129 -29.99 10.89 -17.01
N GLU A 130 -31.14 11.28 -17.56
CA GLU A 130 -32.13 12.13 -16.91
C GLU A 130 -33.32 11.30 -16.40
N GLU A 131 -33.15 9.98 -16.31
CA GLU A 131 -34.20 9.08 -15.84
C GLU A 131 -34.60 9.42 -14.39
N THR A 132 -35.87 9.18 -14.10
CA THR A 132 -36.40 9.36 -12.74
C THR A 132 -37.22 8.16 -12.33
N GLN A 133 -37.35 8.00 -11.02
CA GLN A 133 -38.25 7.02 -10.39
C GLN A 133 -39.03 7.71 -9.29
N GLU A 134 -40.35 7.69 -9.37
CA GLU A 134 -41.22 8.10 -8.27
C GLU A 134 -41.26 7.03 -7.19
N ILE A 135 -41.18 7.46 -5.93
CA ILE A 135 -41.36 6.59 -4.78
C ILE A 135 -42.25 7.26 -3.73
N ASP A 136 -43.02 6.45 -3.02
CA ASP A 136 -43.48 6.80 -1.69
C ASP A 136 -42.43 6.30 -0.70
N ASN A 137 -41.60 7.22 -0.22
CA ASN A 137 -40.41 6.90 0.56
C ASN A 137 -40.82 6.25 1.90
N GLU A 138 -40.51 4.96 2.05
CA GLU A 138 -40.95 4.15 3.19
C GLU A 138 -40.35 4.64 4.52
N MET A 139 -39.18 5.28 4.48
CA MET A 139 -38.50 5.81 5.67
C MET A 139 -39.06 7.16 6.11
N THR A 140 -39.45 8.03 5.18
CA THR A 140 -39.90 9.40 5.49
C THR A 140 -41.41 9.61 5.38
N CYS A 141 -42.12 8.62 4.81
CA CYS A 141 -43.54 8.67 4.46
C CYS A 141 -43.90 9.85 3.54
N LYS A 142 -42.96 10.28 2.70
CA LYS A 142 -43.14 11.37 1.73
C LYS A 142 -42.99 10.85 0.31
N HIS A 143 -43.79 11.38 -0.59
CA HIS A 143 -43.58 11.19 -2.02
C HIS A 143 -42.30 11.91 -2.47
N GLU A 144 -41.48 11.25 -3.29
CA GLU A 144 -40.19 11.76 -3.77
C GLU A 144 -39.92 11.31 -5.21
N VAL A 145 -39.39 12.22 -6.03
CA VAL A 145 -38.84 11.92 -7.35
C VAL A 145 -37.33 11.66 -7.21
N VAL A 146 -36.92 10.44 -7.48
CA VAL A 146 -35.53 10.00 -7.43
C VAL A 146 -34.90 10.17 -8.80
N HIS A 147 -33.78 10.89 -8.86
CA HIS A 147 -33.01 11.07 -10.09
C HIS A 147 -31.82 10.10 -10.17
N THR A 148 -31.13 10.13 -11.30
CA THR A 148 -29.87 9.42 -11.50
C THR A 148 -28.73 10.01 -10.67
N PHE A 149 -27.74 9.18 -10.36
CA PHE A 149 -26.48 9.64 -9.80
C PHE A 149 -25.85 10.72 -10.67
N GLY A 150 -25.89 10.54 -11.99
CA GLY A 150 -25.41 11.52 -12.97
C GLY A 150 -26.06 12.89 -12.78
N TRP A 151 -27.38 12.92 -12.62
CA TRP A 151 -28.16 14.14 -12.42
C TRP A 151 -27.76 14.89 -11.15
N TYR A 152 -27.71 14.19 -10.01
CA TYR A 152 -27.36 14.82 -8.73
C TYR A 152 -25.93 15.39 -8.74
N MET A 153 -24.99 14.67 -9.35
CA MET A 153 -23.61 15.14 -9.50
C MET A 153 -23.52 16.36 -10.44
N ARG A 154 -24.19 16.33 -11.60
CA ARG A 154 -24.26 17.48 -12.52
C ARG A 154 -24.85 18.72 -11.85
N LYS A 155 -25.94 18.56 -11.08
CA LYS A 155 -26.57 19.66 -10.34
C LYS A 155 -25.58 20.36 -9.41
N MET A 156 -24.86 19.61 -8.57
CA MET A 156 -23.88 20.19 -7.65
C MET A 156 -22.75 20.91 -8.40
N ILE A 157 -22.26 20.32 -9.49
CA ILE A 157 -21.21 20.92 -10.33
C ILE A 157 -21.69 22.24 -10.95
N TYR A 158 -22.84 22.24 -11.63
CA TYR A 158 -23.35 23.43 -12.31
C TYR A 158 -23.69 24.54 -11.33
N GLU A 159 -24.27 24.23 -10.17
CA GLU A 159 -24.59 25.24 -9.17
C GLU A 159 -23.33 25.81 -8.50
N THR A 160 -22.27 25.00 -8.36
CA THR A 160 -20.94 25.50 -7.94
C THR A 160 -20.39 26.50 -8.95
N LYS A 161 -20.38 26.13 -10.24
CA LYS A 161 -19.89 27.00 -11.33
C LYS A 161 -20.71 28.28 -11.44
N ALA A 162 -22.04 28.20 -11.29
CA ALA A 162 -22.94 29.34 -11.32
C ALA A 162 -22.66 30.36 -10.19
N LYS A 163 -22.07 29.92 -9.08
CA LYS A 163 -21.62 30.79 -7.98
C LYS A 163 -20.21 31.37 -8.19
N GLY A 164 -19.56 31.07 -9.31
CA GLY A 164 -18.18 31.49 -9.60
C GLY A 164 -17.12 30.72 -8.82
N ALA A 165 -17.49 29.57 -8.24
CA ALA A 165 -16.59 28.68 -7.53
C ALA A 165 -16.15 27.51 -8.42
N THR A 166 -15.08 26.82 -8.01
CA THR A 166 -14.48 25.72 -8.77
C THR A 166 -14.86 24.36 -8.17
N PRO A 167 -15.69 23.53 -8.84
CA PRO A 167 -15.91 22.17 -8.41
C PRO A 167 -14.74 21.26 -8.79
N ILE A 168 -14.43 20.30 -7.93
CA ILE A 168 -13.50 19.20 -8.18
C ILE A 168 -14.19 17.91 -7.76
N VAL A 169 -14.35 16.96 -8.68
CA VAL A 169 -14.99 15.68 -8.42
C VAL A 169 -13.93 14.67 -7.96
N LEU A 170 -14.22 13.94 -6.90
CA LEU A 170 -13.38 12.85 -6.40
C LEU A 170 -14.12 11.52 -6.57
N SER A 171 -13.41 10.46 -6.95
CA SER A 171 -13.94 9.10 -6.74
C SER A 171 -14.12 8.80 -5.25
N MET A 172 -14.98 7.85 -4.90
CA MET A 172 -15.13 7.45 -3.49
C MET A 172 -13.86 6.75 -2.99
N THR A 173 -13.58 6.82 -1.68
CA THR A 173 -12.42 6.12 -1.09
C THR A 173 -12.47 4.60 -1.29
N ALA A 174 -11.30 3.96 -1.37
CA ALA A 174 -11.20 2.49 -1.38
C ALA A 174 -11.72 1.89 -0.06
N ARG A 175 -12.27 0.68 -0.14
CA ARG A 175 -12.71 -0.13 1.02
C ARG A 175 -11.66 -1.19 1.32
N ASN A 176 -11.64 -1.69 2.56
CA ASN A 176 -10.82 -2.83 2.95
C ASN A 176 -11.41 -4.15 2.42
N VAL A 177 -11.48 -4.31 1.11
CA VAL A 177 -12.08 -5.46 0.42
C VAL A 177 -11.06 -6.03 -0.54
N TRP A 178 -10.74 -7.31 -0.37
CA TRP A 178 -9.60 -7.99 -1.02
C TRP A 178 -10.00 -9.28 -1.72
N PRO A 179 -10.81 -9.24 -2.79
CA PRO A 179 -11.08 -10.44 -3.60
C PRO A 179 -9.75 -11.01 -4.13
N ASP A 180 -9.56 -12.32 -3.96
CA ASP A 180 -8.34 -13.03 -4.39
C ASP A 180 -7.03 -12.35 -3.90
N ASP A 181 -7.07 -11.80 -2.68
CA ASP A 181 -5.98 -11.07 -2.03
C ASP A 181 -5.48 -9.82 -2.79
N GLN A 182 -6.32 -9.28 -3.68
CA GLN A 182 -6.08 -8.03 -4.38
C GLN A 182 -7.11 -7.02 -3.93
N ILE A 183 -6.67 -5.82 -3.56
CA ILE A 183 -7.63 -4.78 -3.18
C ILE A 183 -8.54 -4.42 -4.35
N GLU A 184 -9.85 -4.35 -4.11
CA GLU A 184 -10.86 -3.98 -5.09
C GLU A 184 -10.51 -2.63 -5.74
N ARG A 185 -10.49 -2.55 -7.08
CA ARG A 185 -10.15 -1.32 -7.85
C ARG A 185 -11.31 -0.71 -8.63
N GLU A 186 -12.21 -1.54 -9.13
CA GLU A 186 -13.32 -1.11 -9.98
C GLU A 186 -14.56 -0.80 -9.15
N ASN A 187 -15.32 0.22 -9.57
CA ASN A 187 -16.62 0.54 -8.98
C ASN A 187 -17.46 1.38 -9.93
N THR A 188 -18.72 0.98 -10.15
CA THR A 188 -19.66 1.65 -11.08
C THR A 188 -19.82 3.14 -10.78
N PHE A 189 -20.00 3.54 -9.52
CA PHE A 189 -20.21 4.95 -9.17
C PHE A 189 -18.93 5.79 -9.30
N CYS A 190 -17.75 5.19 -9.22
CA CYS A 190 -16.51 5.88 -9.57
C CYS A 190 -16.42 6.16 -11.07
N THR A 191 -16.79 5.19 -11.90
CA THR A 191 -16.90 5.38 -13.35
C THR A 191 -17.91 6.48 -13.66
N LEU A 192 -19.11 6.43 -13.07
CA LEU A 192 -20.14 7.46 -13.28
C LEU A 192 -19.67 8.86 -12.82
N ALA A 193 -18.96 8.96 -11.69
CA ALA A 193 -18.44 10.23 -11.21
C ALA A 193 -17.39 10.82 -12.17
N LYS A 194 -16.53 9.97 -12.73
CA LYS A 194 -15.58 10.34 -13.78
C LYS A 194 -16.31 10.83 -15.03
N ASP A 195 -17.27 10.05 -15.52
CA ASP A 195 -18.02 10.38 -16.74
C ASP A 195 -18.79 11.70 -16.60
N VAL A 196 -19.39 11.99 -15.43
CA VAL A 196 -20.02 13.29 -15.16
C VAL A 196 -18.99 14.42 -15.16
N ALA A 197 -17.83 14.22 -14.56
CA ALA A 197 -16.78 15.24 -14.57
C ALA A 197 -16.34 15.56 -16.00
N GLU A 198 -16.18 14.54 -16.85
CA GLU A 198 -15.89 14.70 -18.29
C GLU A 198 -17.02 15.43 -19.03
N GLN A 199 -18.28 15.00 -18.87
CA GLN A 199 -19.46 15.64 -19.50
C GLN A 199 -19.62 17.11 -19.13
N THR A 200 -19.19 17.49 -17.92
CA THR A 200 -19.34 18.84 -17.40
C THR A 200 -18.08 19.69 -17.55
N ASN A 201 -17.00 19.17 -18.16
CA ASN A 201 -15.68 19.79 -18.19
C ASN A 201 -15.24 20.25 -16.78
N THR A 202 -15.22 19.29 -15.85
CA THR A 202 -14.87 19.49 -14.44
C THR A 202 -13.70 18.56 -14.11
N THR A 203 -12.79 19.02 -13.27
CA THR A 203 -11.65 18.19 -12.89
C THR A 203 -12.10 16.98 -12.08
N PHE A 204 -11.53 15.81 -12.41
CA PHE A 204 -11.71 14.56 -11.69
C PHE A 204 -10.38 14.10 -11.08
N ILE A 205 -10.44 13.61 -9.85
CA ILE A 205 -9.30 12.96 -9.18
C ILE A 205 -9.72 11.57 -8.75
N ASP A 206 -9.02 10.55 -9.23
CA ASP A 206 -9.29 9.15 -8.88
C ASP A 206 -8.64 8.74 -7.55
N VAL A 207 -9.07 9.38 -6.46
CA VAL A 207 -8.55 9.11 -5.13
C VAL A 207 -8.75 7.66 -4.68
N ARG A 208 -9.76 6.94 -5.20
CA ARG A 208 -9.96 5.50 -4.96
C ARG A 208 -8.73 4.69 -5.30
N ASN A 209 -8.26 4.79 -6.55
CA ASN A 209 -7.12 3.99 -7.00
C ASN A 209 -5.80 4.48 -6.39
N MET A 210 -5.68 5.78 -6.11
CA MET A 210 -4.54 6.33 -5.38
C MET A 210 -4.43 5.74 -3.96
N ILE A 211 -5.56 5.61 -3.25
CA ILE A 211 -5.64 4.97 -1.93
C ILE A 211 -5.42 3.45 -2.05
N ALA A 212 -6.03 2.80 -3.02
CA ALA A 212 -5.88 1.36 -3.25
C ALA A 212 -4.40 0.99 -3.50
N ASP A 213 -3.64 1.84 -4.18
CA ASP A 213 -2.19 1.64 -4.31
C ASP A 213 -1.45 1.66 -2.97
N GLN A 214 -1.83 2.55 -2.05
CA GLN A 214 -1.23 2.59 -0.70
C GLN A 214 -1.55 1.31 0.06
N TYR A 215 -2.84 0.94 0.05
CA TYR A 215 -3.31 -0.26 0.74
C TYR A 215 -2.67 -1.52 0.17
N ALA A 216 -2.56 -1.64 -1.17
CA ALA A 216 -1.88 -2.75 -1.83
C ALA A 216 -0.43 -2.94 -1.35
N LEU A 217 0.28 -1.86 -1.02
CA LEU A 217 1.63 -1.95 -0.44
C LEU A 217 1.61 -2.44 1.01
N LEU A 218 0.73 -1.87 1.84
CA LEU A 218 0.57 -2.23 3.25
C LEU A 218 0.11 -3.68 3.43
N GLY A 219 -0.73 -4.17 2.51
CA GLY A 219 -1.33 -5.49 2.56
C GLY A 219 -2.53 -5.58 3.50
N PRO A 220 -3.34 -6.65 3.38
CA PRO A 220 -4.64 -6.76 4.04
C PRO A 220 -4.57 -6.72 5.58
N ILE A 221 -3.51 -7.29 6.16
CA ILE A 221 -3.35 -7.38 7.62
C ILE A 221 -3.15 -5.99 8.24
N ARG A 222 -2.25 -5.17 7.67
CA ARG A 222 -2.03 -3.80 8.14
C ARG A 222 -3.20 -2.89 7.79
N VAL A 223 -3.77 -3.04 6.59
CA VAL A 223 -4.92 -2.21 6.20
C VAL A 223 -6.11 -2.46 7.12
N ARG A 224 -6.35 -3.68 7.59
CA ARG A 224 -7.40 -3.95 8.58
C ARG A 224 -7.27 -3.08 9.85
N GLU A 225 -6.06 -2.82 10.33
CA GLU A 225 -5.85 -1.96 11.52
C GLU A 225 -6.28 -0.50 11.25
N LEU A 226 -6.28 -0.08 9.98
CA LEU A 226 -6.80 1.22 9.55
C LEU A 226 -8.34 1.27 9.53
N PHE A 227 -9.04 0.14 9.69
CA PHE A 227 -10.50 -0.01 9.60
C PHE A 227 -11.06 -0.65 10.89
N PRO A 228 -11.09 0.08 12.02
CA PRO A 228 -11.35 -0.48 13.34
C PRO A 228 -12.80 -0.93 13.58
N LYS A 229 -13.74 -0.56 12.69
CA LYS A 229 -15.19 -0.82 12.88
C LYS A 229 -15.75 -1.73 11.80
N ASP A 230 -15.56 -1.35 10.54
CA ASP A 230 -16.05 -2.08 9.37
C ASP A 230 -15.11 -1.85 8.17
N HIS A 231 -15.33 -2.55 7.06
CA HIS A 231 -14.49 -2.45 5.85
C HIS A 231 -14.59 -1.10 5.09
N THR A 232 -15.37 -0.13 5.55
CA THR A 232 -15.63 1.16 4.86
C THR A 232 -15.10 2.36 5.65
N HIS A 233 -15.21 2.35 6.97
CA HIS A 233 -14.87 3.47 7.84
C HIS A 233 -13.48 3.29 8.45
N THR A 234 -12.56 4.17 8.04
CA THR A 234 -11.22 4.21 8.59
C THR A 234 -11.17 4.73 10.02
N GLY A 235 -10.11 4.41 10.76
CA GLY A 235 -9.67 5.10 11.97
C GLY A 235 -8.90 6.39 11.65
N PRO A 236 -8.36 7.10 12.67
CA PRO A 236 -7.59 8.33 12.49
C PRO A 236 -6.42 8.20 11.50
N GLU A 237 -5.63 7.12 11.60
CA GLU A 237 -4.50 6.88 10.70
C GLU A 237 -4.95 6.68 9.24
N GLY A 238 -5.96 5.84 9.00
CA GLY A 238 -6.50 5.61 7.67
C GLY A 238 -7.17 6.85 7.07
N GLY A 239 -7.87 7.63 7.89
CA GLY A 239 -8.44 8.93 7.50
C GLY A 239 -7.36 9.91 7.05
N ASN A 240 -6.23 9.95 7.77
CA ASN A 240 -5.09 10.79 7.41
C ASN A 240 -4.42 10.38 6.10
N ILE A 241 -4.19 9.07 5.90
CA ILE A 241 -3.67 8.53 4.62
C ILE A 241 -4.57 8.95 3.45
N ASN A 242 -5.88 8.81 3.62
CA ASN A 242 -6.86 9.17 2.60
C ASN A 242 -6.85 10.69 2.32
N ALA A 243 -6.73 11.54 3.34
CA ALA A 243 -6.67 12.99 3.18
C ALA A 243 -5.43 13.44 2.43
N ALA A 244 -4.28 12.82 2.71
CA ALA A 244 -3.07 13.11 1.98
C ALA A 244 -3.10 12.62 0.53
N MET A 245 -3.82 11.55 0.22
CA MET A 245 -4.08 11.17 -1.19
C MET A 245 -4.93 12.21 -1.92
N VAL A 246 -5.87 12.88 -1.25
CA VAL A 246 -6.56 14.03 -1.83
C VAL A 246 -5.57 15.15 -2.17
N VAL A 247 -4.65 15.49 -1.24
CA VAL A 247 -3.61 16.52 -1.48
C VAL A 247 -2.64 16.10 -2.59
N SER A 248 -2.25 14.83 -2.62
CA SER A 248 -1.40 14.25 -3.67
C SER A 248 -2.05 14.35 -5.05
N GLY A 249 -3.37 14.11 -5.12
CA GLY A 249 -4.18 14.29 -6.32
C GLY A 249 -4.32 15.75 -6.73
N LEU A 250 -4.48 16.68 -5.79
CA LEU A 250 -4.48 18.12 -6.07
C LEU A 250 -3.16 18.59 -6.68
N LYS A 251 -2.03 18.04 -6.21
CA LYS A 251 -0.71 18.26 -6.82
C LYS A 251 -0.61 17.63 -8.20
N MET A 252 -1.18 16.44 -8.40
CA MET A 252 -1.14 15.74 -9.70
C MET A 252 -1.73 16.59 -10.82
N ILE A 253 -2.86 17.23 -10.56
CA ILE A 253 -3.59 18.08 -11.51
C ILE A 253 -3.08 19.53 -11.56
N ASP A 254 -1.97 19.84 -10.88
CA ASP A 254 -1.42 21.20 -10.73
C ASP A 254 -2.49 22.21 -10.26
N SER A 255 -3.31 21.79 -9.30
CA SER A 255 -4.43 22.60 -8.78
C SER A 255 -3.92 23.91 -8.18
N PRO A 256 -4.61 25.05 -8.40
CA PRO A 256 -4.30 26.31 -7.71
C PRO A 256 -4.36 26.20 -6.19
N LEU A 257 -5.10 25.22 -5.65
CA LEU A 257 -5.14 24.92 -4.21
C LEU A 257 -3.75 24.61 -3.63
N THR A 258 -2.80 24.14 -4.45
CA THR A 258 -1.43 23.83 -4.02
C THR A 258 -0.65 25.07 -3.56
N ASN A 259 -1.06 26.28 -3.96
CA ASN A 259 -0.47 27.54 -3.50
C ASN A 259 -0.75 27.82 -2.01
N TYR A 260 -1.73 27.14 -1.43
CA TYR A 260 -2.16 27.33 -0.04
C TYR A 260 -1.69 26.21 0.90
N LEU A 261 -0.76 25.35 0.47
CA LEU A 261 -0.29 24.24 1.29
C LEU A 261 0.49 24.73 2.52
N SER A 262 0.26 24.08 3.66
CA SER A 262 1.10 24.20 4.84
C SER A 262 2.46 23.53 4.60
N ASP A 263 3.37 23.60 5.57
CA ASP A 263 4.64 22.85 5.47
C ASP A 263 4.41 21.34 5.41
N GLU A 264 3.43 20.80 6.16
CA GLU A 264 3.00 19.40 6.04
C GLU A 264 2.37 19.11 4.66
N GLY A 265 1.56 20.03 4.13
CA GLY A 265 1.03 19.92 2.77
C GLY A 265 2.11 19.89 1.70
N LYS A 266 3.22 20.62 1.90
CA LYS A 266 4.35 20.65 0.96
C LYS A 266 5.11 19.32 0.93
N THR A 267 5.19 18.58 2.04
CA THR A 267 5.87 17.27 2.08
C THR A 267 5.10 16.17 1.33
N VAL A 268 3.76 16.30 1.21
CA VAL A 268 2.93 15.36 0.44
C VAL A 268 3.45 15.23 -1.00
N THR A 269 3.79 14.04 -1.46
CA THR A 269 4.34 13.88 -2.81
C THR A 269 3.23 14.00 -3.88
N LYS A 270 3.52 14.63 -5.02
CA LYS A 270 2.60 14.72 -6.18
C LYS A 270 2.36 13.33 -6.78
N TYR A 271 1.12 12.87 -6.91
CA TYR A 271 0.86 11.54 -7.50
C TYR A 271 1.30 11.45 -8.97
N GLY A 272 1.78 10.27 -9.38
CA GLY A 272 2.30 9.99 -10.71
C GLY A 272 2.85 8.55 -10.83
N PRO A 273 3.31 8.13 -12.03
CA PRO A 273 3.73 6.74 -12.28
C PRO A 273 4.90 6.24 -11.40
N ASN A 274 5.64 7.16 -10.76
CA ASN A 274 6.73 6.86 -9.82
C ASN A 274 6.42 7.28 -8.37
N VAL A 275 5.17 7.67 -8.05
CA VAL A 275 4.81 8.17 -6.73
C VAL A 275 4.03 7.14 -5.96
N LEU A 276 4.75 6.13 -5.52
CA LEU A 276 4.36 5.37 -4.34
C LEU A 276 5.53 5.09 -3.42
N VAL A 277 6.61 5.87 -3.53
CA VAL A 277 7.84 5.64 -2.78
C VAL A 277 7.97 6.64 -1.67
N GLU A 278 7.93 7.94 -1.96
CA GLU A 278 8.30 8.95 -0.97
C GLU A 278 7.23 9.16 0.12
N GLN A 279 5.95 9.16 -0.26
CA GLN A 279 4.87 9.37 0.69
C GLN A 279 4.64 8.16 1.60
N VAL A 280 4.73 6.94 1.06
CA VAL A 280 4.66 5.71 1.87
C VAL A 280 5.92 5.55 2.70
N ARG A 281 7.10 5.90 2.16
CA ARG A 281 8.37 5.93 2.91
C ARG A 281 8.26 6.88 4.10
N GLN A 282 7.76 8.11 3.94
CA GLN A 282 7.61 9.07 5.05
C GLN A 282 6.62 8.61 6.13
N TRP A 283 5.53 7.93 5.75
CA TRP A 283 4.54 7.41 6.71
C TRP A 283 4.99 6.11 7.39
N MET A 284 5.67 5.24 6.66
CA MET A 284 6.20 3.98 7.18
C MET A 284 7.48 4.17 8.00
N THR A 285 8.26 5.24 7.81
CA THR A 285 9.51 5.43 8.58
C THR A 285 9.34 6.27 9.83
N SER A 286 8.29 7.09 9.95
CA SER A 286 8.15 8.02 11.09
C SER A 286 7.42 7.44 12.30
N LEU A 287 6.69 6.32 12.16
CA LEU A 287 5.91 5.72 13.25
C LEU A 287 6.02 4.20 13.36
N TRP A 288 6.66 3.52 12.41
CA TRP A 288 6.80 2.07 12.46
C TRP A 288 8.15 1.69 13.09
N MET A 289 8.21 1.76 14.41
CA MET A 289 8.98 0.77 15.17
C MET A 289 7.95 -0.27 15.63
N PRO A 290 8.18 -1.58 15.43
CA PRO A 290 7.32 -2.56 16.06
C PRO A 290 7.23 -2.24 17.55
N ASP A 291 6.03 -2.33 18.12
CA ASP A 291 5.81 -2.11 19.56
C ASP A 291 6.94 -2.79 20.33
N VAL A 292 7.52 -2.07 21.31
CA VAL A 292 8.54 -2.59 22.22
C VAL A 292 8.18 -4.03 22.53
N GLN A 293 9.06 -4.95 22.15
CA GLN A 293 8.82 -6.39 22.31
C GLN A 293 8.35 -6.61 23.74
N PRO A 294 7.12 -7.10 23.96
CA PRO A 294 6.67 -7.38 25.32
C PRO A 294 7.64 -8.38 25.93
N VAL A 295 7.86 -8.28 27.24
CA VAL A 295 8.70 -9.24 27.95
C VAL A 295 8.16 -10.63 27.68
N SER A 296 9.01 -11.53 27.18
CA SER A 296 8.60 -12.88 26.78
C SER A 296 7.90 -13.59 27.95
N ASP A 297 6.70 -14.09 27.68
CA ASP A 297 5.92 -14.89 28.62
C ASP A 297 6.31 -16.35 28.47
N THR A 298 6.97 -16.91 29.48
CA THR A 298 7.48 -18.28 29.43
C THR A 298 6.39 -19.35 29.34
N THR A 299 5.13 -18.98 29.59
CA THR A 299 3.97 -19.89 29.46
C THR A 299 3.45 -20.03 28.04
N LYS A 300 3.87 -19.15 27.11
CA LYS A 300 3.45 -19.16 25.71
C LYS A 300 4.46 -19.86 24.82
N PRO A 301 4.02 -20.45 23.69
CA PRO A 301 4.93 -20.80 22.61
C PRO A 301 5.66 -19.55 22.11
N THR A 302 6.88 -19.75 21.61
CA THR A 302 7.70 -18.68 21.04
C THR A 302 8.01 -18.98 19.58
N LEU A 303 7.74 -18.02 18.70
CA LEU A 303 8.29 -17.97 17.35
C LEU A 303 9.65 -17.27 17.38
N TYR A 304 10.72 -18.03 17.15
CA TYR A 304 12.06 -17.50 16.95
C TYR A 304 12.34 -17.30 15.47
N ALA A 305 12.66 -16.08 15.06
CA ALA A 305 13.20 -15.79 13.73
C ALA A 305 14.73 -15.74 13.77
N ILE A 306 15.39 -16.63 13.02
CA ILE A 306 16.86 -16.69 12.91
C ILE A 306 17.31 -16.46 11.46
N GLY A 307 18.49 -15.88 11.31
CA GLY A 307 19.01 -15.55 9.98
C GLY A 307 20.05 -14.43 10.02
N ASN A 308 20.18 -13.76 8.87
CA ASN A 308 21.17 -12.72 8.61
C ASN A 308 20.58 -11.29 8.60
N SER A 309 21.26 -10.33 7.98
CA SER A 309 20.84 -8.91 7.90
C SER A 309 19.53 -8.67 7.12
N THR A 310 19.07 -9.63 6.32
CA THR A 310 17.77 -9.55 5.64
C THR A 310 16.60 -10.03 6.52
N VAL A 311 16.91 -10.58 7.71
CA VAL A 311 15.96 -10.94 8.76
C VAL A 311 16.06 -9.96 9.94
N ARG A 312 17.28 -9.54 10.31
CA ARG A 312 17.54 -8.54 11.35
C ARG A 312 17.23 -7.11 10.86
N THR A 313 16.84 -6.23 11.78
CA THR A 313 16.66 -4.80 11.50
C THR A 313 17.90 -3.97 11.80
N GLY A 314 18.58 -3.46 10.76
CA GLY A 314 19.78 -2.64 10.88
C GLY A 314 20.96 -3.32 11.59
N THR A 315 22.13 -2.67 11.56
CA THR A 315 23.33 -3.20 12.24
C THR A 315 23.14 -3.27 13.75
N LYS A 316 22.40 -2.31 14.34
CA LYS A 316 22.15 -2.24 15.78
C LYS A 316 20.89 -2.99 16.23
N GLY A 317 20.00 -3.42 15.33
CA GLY A 317 18.69 -3.92 15.72
C GLY A 317 17.56 -2.88 15.62
N ASP A 318 17.88 -1.63 15.30
CA ASP A 318 16.98 -0.47 15.40
C ASP A 318 16.64 0.19 14.05
N GLY A 319 17.22 -0.28 12.95
CA GLY A 319 16.95 0.24 11.61
C GLY A 319 17.53 1.64 11.35
N SER A 320 18.37 2.16 12.26
CA SER A 320 18.86 3.55 12.23
C SER A 320 19.73 3.88 11.01
N ASN A 321 20.19 2.86 10.27
CA ASN A 321 20.98 2.98 9.06
C ASN A 321 20.17 2.73 7.78
N GLY A 322 18.84 2.72 7.85
CA GLY A 322 17.94 2.53 6.71
C GLY A 322 17.76 1.08 6.27
N GLN A 323 18.48 0.13 6.87
CA GLN A 323 18.39 -1.30 6.52
C GLN A 323 17.42 -2.02 7.45
N TRP A 324 16.50 -2.79 6.88
CA TRP A 324 15.48 -3.52 7.62
C TRP A 324 15.33 -4.93 7.07
N GLY A 325 15.17 -5.88 7.98
CA GLY A 325 14.87 -7.28 7.67
C GLY A 325 13.45 -7.65 8.07
N TRP A 326 12.87 -8.63 7.39
CA TRP A 326 11.47 -9.02 7.59
C TRP A 326 11.16 -9.56 9.00
N GLY A 327 12.19 -9.94 9.77
CA GLY A 327 12.02 -10.44 11.14
C GLY A 327 11.60 -9.36 12.14
N ALA A 328 11.76 -8.07 11.86
CA ALA A 328 11.14 -7.04 12.70
C ALA A 328 9.62 -6.91 12.48
N PRO A 329 9.14 -6.76 11.25
CA PRO A 329 7.70 -6.64 11.01
C PRO A 329 6.90 -7.91 11.22
N ILE A 330 7.53 -9.09 11.20
CA ILE A 330 6.79 -10.34 11.30
C ILE A 330 5.95 -10.45 12.59
N ALA A 331 6.39 -9.83 13.70
CA ALA A 331 5.68 -9.87 14.97
C ALA A 331 4.28 -9.22 14.92
N ASP A 332 4.09 -8.24 14.04
CA ASP A 332 2.81 -7.51 13.92
C ASP A 332 1.71 -8.37 13.30
N PHE A 333 2.07 -9.47 12.66
CA PHE A 333 1.14 -10.40 12.03
C PHE A 333 0.58 -11.46 13.00
N PHE A 334 1.16 -11.58 14.20
CA PHE A 334 0.78 -12.56 15.21
C PHE A 334 -0.05 -11.96 16.34
N ASP A 335 -0.96 -12.75 16.89
CA ASP A 335 -1.64 -12.44 18.14
C ASP A 335 -0.68 -12.66 19.31
N ARG A 336 -0.03 -11.58 19.72
CA ARG A 336 0.98 -11.58 20.80
C ARG A 336 0.39 -11.86 22.18
N THR A 337 -0.94 -11.92 22.31
CA THR A 337 -1.58 -12.45 23.52
C THR A 337 -1.44 -13.97 23.62
N ARG A 338 -1.21 -14.66 22.49
CA ARG A 338 -1.15 -16.13 22.39
C ARG A 338 0.26 -16.68 22.10
N ILE A 339 1.15 -15.89 21.49
CA ILE A 339 2.52 -16.32 21.13
C ILE A 339 3.54 -15.21 21.40
N ASN A 340 4.77 -15.57 21.78
CA ASN A 340 5.91 -14.64 21.76
C ASN A 340 6.53 -14.62 20.35
N VAL A 341 7.05 -13.48 19.89
CA VAL A 341 7.77 -13.41 18.61
C VAL A 341 9.13 -12.76 18.82
N GLU A 342 10.21 -13.54 18.68
CA GLU A 342 11.56 -13.10 18.98
C GLU A 342 12.44 -13.13 17.72
N ASN A 343 12.86 -11.95 17.26
CA ASN A 343 13.87 -11.84 16.21
C ASN A 343 15.27 -12.02 16.79
N LYS A 344 15.85 -13.20 16.57
CA LYS A 344 17.21 -13.60 16.98
C LYS A 344 18.19 -13.61 15.81
N ALA A 345 17.80 -13.07 14.66
CA ALA A 345 18.70 -12.94 13.53
C ALA A 345 19.88 -12.01 13.83
N TRP A 346 21.03 -12.28 13.21
CA TRP A 346 22.23 -11.48 13.40
C TRP A 346 22.81 -11.02 12.07
N GLY A 347 22.97 -9.71 11.90
CA GLY A 347 23.51 -9.11 10.69
C GLY A 347 24.87 -9.70 10.31
N GLY A 348 25.01 -10.09 9.04
CA GLY A 348 26.26 -10.59 8.49
C GLY A 348 26.55 -12.06 8.74
N THR A 349 25.70 -12.83 9.43
CA THR A 349 25.93 -14.28 9.61
C THR A 349 25.52 -15.10 8.39
N SER A 350 26.18 -16.24 8.22
CA SER A 350 25.80 -17.39 7.38
C SER A 350 25.25 -18.50 8.28
N SER A 351 24.73 -19.58 7.72
CA SER A 351 24.31 -20.77 8.49
C SER A 351 25.45 -21.31 9.36
N ARG A 352 26.70 -21.30 8.84
CA ARG A 352 27.93 -21.61 9.59
C ARG A 352 28.20 -20.62 10.72
N THR A 353 28.38 -19.34 10.37
CA THR A 353 28.85 -18.34 11.34
C THR A 353 27.80 -17.97 12.38
N PHE A 354 26.52 -18.22 12.11
CA PHE A 354 25.48 -18.15 13.14
C PHE A 354 25.71 -19.15 14.28
N ARG A 355 26.27 -20.32 13.96
CA ARG A 355 26.65 -21.35 14.95
C ARG A 355 28.01 -21.04 15.55
N THR A 356 29.05 -20.88 14.74
CA THR A 356 30.43 -20.73 15.24
C THR A 356 30.66 -19.45 16.04
N GLN A 357 29.82 -18.42 15.87
CA GLN A 357 29.86 -17.19 16.68
C GLN A 357 28.88 -17.21 17.87
N GLY A 358 28.28 -18.36 18.19
CA GLY A 358 27.44 -18.56 19.37
C GLY A 358 26.08 -17.84 19.33
N PHE A 359 25.57 -17.48 18.15
CA PHE A 359 24.22 -16.92 18.06
C PHE A 359 23.15 -17.98 18.22
N TRP A 360 23.43 -19.21 17.77
CA TRP A 360 22.53 -20.33 18.02
C TRP A 360 22.41 -20.70 19.51
N ASP A 361 23.49 -20.52 20.27
CA ASP A 361 23.52 -20.76 21.72
C ASP A 361 22.62 -19.80 22.51
N LYS A 362 22.17 -18.70 21.87
CA LYS A 362 21.20 -17.76 22.44
C LYS A 362 19.75 -18.17 22.21
N VAL A 363 19.51 -19.25 21.47
CA VAL A 363 18.18 -19.74 21.10
C VAL A 363 18.02 -21.17 21.60
N TYR A 364 18.92 -22.08 21.21
CA TYR A 364 18.77 -23.52 21.44
C TYR A 364 18.52 -23.92 22.90
N PRO A 365 19.21 -23.35 23.92
CA PRO A 365 18.95 -23.70 25.32
C PRO A 365 17.56 -23.29 25.81
N HIS A 366 16.93 -22.31 25.16
CA HIS A 366 15.63 -21.76 25.54
C HIS A 366 14.46 -22.37 24.77
N LEU A 367 14.73 -23.16 23.72
CA LEU A 367 13.70 -23.87 22.97
C LEU A 367 12.99 -24.89 23.86
N LYS A 368 11.66 -24.88 23.78
CA LYS A 368 10.77 -25.87 24.38
C LYS A 368 9.85 -26.49 23.33
N ALA A 369 9.12 -27.53 23.74
CA ALA A 369 8.09 -28.12 22.92
C ALA A 369 7.06 -27.04 22.50
N ASP A 370 6.52 -27.19 21.30
CA ASP A 370 5.53 -26.29 20.70
C ASP A 370 6.06 -24.89 20.33
N ASP A 371 7.35 -24.61 20.53
CA ASP A 371 8.00 -23.44 19.93
C ASP A 371 8.14 -23.61 18.41
N PHE A 372 8.30 -22.48 17.71
CA PHE A 372 8.52 -22.44 16.27
C PHE A 372 9.86 -21.76 15.99
N VAL A 373 10.63 -22.28 15.04
CA VAL A 373 11.87 -21.63 14.59
C VAL A 373 11.81 -21.43 13.08
N ILE A 374 11.66 -20.18 12.68
CA ILE A 374 11.71 -19.77 11.28
C ILE A 374 13.13 -19.31 10.93
N MET A 375 13.73 -19.95 9.94
CA MET A 375 15.14 -19.75 9.59
C MET A 375 15.33 -19.35 8.14
N GLN A 376 16.17 -18.34 7.90
CA GLN A 376 16.53 -17.90 6.55
C GLN A 376 18.02 -17.54 6.44
N PHE A 377 18.76 -18.35 5.70
CA PHE A 377 20.19 -18.17 5.38
C PHE A 377 20.45 -18.22 3.87
N GLY A 378 21.71 -18.08 3.44
CA GLY A 378 22.12 -18.18 2.04
C GLY A 378 22.88 -16.95 1.50
N HIS A 379 22.52 -15.74 1.94
CA HIS A 379 23.15 -14.51 1.45
C HIS A 379 24.65 -14.44 1.75
N ASN A 380 25.05 -14.71 2.99
CA ASN A 380 26.45 -14.68 3.42
C ASN A 380 27.15 -16.03 3.24
N ASP A 381 26.39 -17.13 3.17
CA ASP A 381 26.89 -18.47 2.83
C ASP A 381 27.57 -18.48 1.45
N SER A 382 27.10 -17.61 0.54
CA SER A 382 27.70 -17.41 -0.80
C SER A 382 29.09 -16.78 -0.83
N SER A 383 29.62 -16.32 0.32
CA SER A 383 30.98 -15.79 0.46
C SER A 383 32.06 -16.88 0.24
N PRO A 384 33.32 -16.51 0.04
CA PRO A 384 34.43 -17.46 0.09
C PRO A 384 34.42 -18.27 1.39
N ILE A 385 34.80 -19.54 1.31
CA ILE A 385 34.87 -20.46 2.45
C ILE A 385 35.85 -19.95 3.51
N ASN A 386 36.99 -19.41 3.06
CA ASN A 386 38.02 -18.81 3.89
C ASN A 386 38.42 -17.45 3.32
N ASP A 387 38.45 -16.43 4.17
CA ASP A 387 38.91 -15.08 3.84
C ASP A 387 39.31 -14.33 5.13
N ASP A 388 40.16 -13.31 5.02
CA ASP A 388 40.73 -12.56 6.16
C ASP A 388 39.83 -11.41 6.67
N ARG A 389 38.58 -11.30 6.17
CA ARG A 389 37.69 -10.18 6.51
C ARG A 389 36.43 -10.61 7.23
N ARG A 390 35.90 -11.77 6.88
CA ARG A 390 34.53 -12.21 7.17
C ARG A 390 34.49 -13.71 7.47
N ALA A 391 35.16 -14.54 6.67
CA ALA A 391 35.22 -16.00 6.79
C ALA A 391 33.83 -16.65 6.97
N ARG A 392 32.88 -16.35 6.08
CA ARG A 392 31.45 -16.73 6.25
C ARG A 392 31.00 -17.87 5.35
N GLY A 393 31.74 -18.18 4.29
CA GLY A 393 31.27 -19.10 3.26
C GLY A 393 31.00 -20.50 3.77
N THR A 394 30.11 -21.19 3.07
CA THR A 394 29.89 -22.63 3.23
C THR A 394 30.22 -23.35 1.93
N ILE A 395 30.36 -24.67 1.97
CA ILE A 395 30.43 -25.44 0.72
C ILE A 395 29.09 -25.30 0.00
N LYS A 396 29.16 -24.99 -1.31
CA LYS A 396 28.02 -24.64 -2.17
C LYS A 396 27.28 -25.89 -2.65
N SER A 397 26.65 -26.59 -1.72
CA SER A 397 25.90 -27.81 -1.97
C SER A 397 24.86 -28.06 -0.88
N ASN A 398 24.00 -29.04 -1.13
CA ASN A 398 23.14 -29.63 -0.11
C ASN A 398 23.69 -30.96 0.44
N GLY A 399 24.91 -31.36 0.06
CA GLY A 399 25.49 -32.66 0.39
C GLY A 399 26.08 -32.73 1.80
N GLU A 400 26.94 -33.71 2.04
CA GLU A 400 27.63 -33.95 3.33
C GLU A 400 29.13 -33.56 3.26
N GLU A 401 29.51 -32.76 2.26
CA GLU A 401 30.91 -32.41 2.02
C GLU A 401 31.48 -31.56 3.15
N THR A 402 32.80 -31.73 3.37
CA THR A 402 33.59 -31.00 4.36
C THR A 402 34.89 -30.49 3.76
N GLU A 403 35.39 -29.38 4.30
CA GLU A 403 36.68 -28.79 3.96
C GLU A 403 37.36 -28.31 5.25
N GLU A 404 38.57 -28.79 5.51
CA GLU A 404 39.40 -28.30 6.62
C GLU A 404 40.09 -27.00 6.21
N ILE A 405 40.01 -26.00 7.08
CA ILE A 405 40.70 -24.72 6.87
C ILE A 405 41.41 -24.27 8.14
N ASP A 406 42.50 -23.53 7.96
CA ASP A 406 42.99 -22.61 8.98
C ASP A 406 42.34 -21.25 8.71
N ASN A 407 41.39 -20.86 9.57
CA ASN A 407 40.58 -19.67 9.36
C ASN A 407 41.47 -18.43 9.36
N MET A 408 41.52 -17.71 8.23
CA MET A 408 42.39 -16.54 8.05
C MET A 408 42.02 -15.36 8.96
N LEU A 409 40.76 -15.30 9.43
CA LEU A 409 40.26 -14.25 10.30
C LEU A 409 40.52 -14.54 11.78
N THR A 410 40.34 -15.79 12.23
CA THR A 410 40.49 -16.16 13.65
C THR A 410 41.85 -16.77 13.99
N GLY A 411 42.55 -17.34 13.00
CA GLY A 411 43.77 -18.12 13.20
C GLY A 411 43.52 -19.55 13.69
N GLU A 412 42.26 -19.94 13.88
CA GLU A 412 41.86 -21.25 14.40
C GLU A 412 41.64 -22.26 13.28
N HIS A 413 41.95 -23.52 13.53
CA HIS A 413 41.60 -24.62 12.63
C HIS A 413 40.11 -24.95 12.75
N GLU A 414 39.39 -25.10 11.63
CA GLU A 414 38.00 -25.53 11.62
C GLU A 414 37.62 -26.39 10.42
N ILE A 415 36.57 -27.21 10.60
CA ILE A 415 35.97 -28.02 9.54
C ILE A 415 34.71 -27.32 9.04
N VAL A 416 34.71 -26.97 7.75
CA VAL A 416 33.60 -26.29 7.09
C VAL A 416 32.72 -27.30 6.37
N HIS A 417 31.43 -27.32 6.70
CA HIS A 417 30.44 -28.17 6.03
C HIS A 417 29.69 -27.47 4.88
N SER A 418 28.91 -28.24 4.14
CA SER A 418 27.95 -27.72 3.17
C SER A 418 26.83 -26.87 3.80
N TYR A 419 26.24 -26.01 2.98
CA TYR A 419 25.07 -25.23 3.36
C TYR A 419 23.92 -26.12 3.84
N GLY A 420 23.61 -27.18 3.08
CA GLY A 420 22.55 -28.11 3.43
C GLY A 420 22.79 -28.81 4.77
N TRP A 421 24.04 -29.17 5.04
CA TRP A 421 24.42 -29.81 6.30
C TRP A 421 24.10 -28.91 7.50
N TYR A 422 24.52 -27.64 7.46
CA TYR A 422 24.25 -26.70 8.55
C TYR A 422 22.76 -26.50 8.79
N LEU A 423 21.95 -26.42 7.74
CA LEU A 423 20.50 -26.35 7.89
C LEU A 423 19.91 -27.62 8.49
N ARG A 424 20.34 -28.81 8.04
CA ARG A 424 19.88 -30.08 8.61
C ARG A 424 20.24 -30.23 10.09
N GLN A 425 21.40 -29.75 10.52
CA GLN A 425 21.76 -29.72 11.95
C GLN A 425 20.80 -28.85 12.76
N LEU A 426 20.52 -27.62 12.31
CA LEU A 426 19.54 -26.75 12.97
C LEU A 426 18.17 -27.42 13.04
N ILE A 427 17.69 -28.01 11.94
CA ILE A 427 16.40 -28.72 11.88
C ILE A 427 16.36 -29.86 12.90
N GLN A 428 17.39 -30.70 12.96
CA GLN A 428 17.47 -31.82 13.90
C GLN A 428 17.44 -31.35 15.36
N GLU A 429 18.17 -30.29 15.69
CA GLU A 429 18.23 -29.72 17.04
C GLU A 429 16.91 -29.03 17.46
N ILE A 430 16.24 -28.36 16.52
CA ILE A 430 14.91 -27.80 16.77
C ILE A 430 13.93 -28.94 17.09
N LYS A 431 13.93 -30.00 16.28
CA LYS A 431 13.05 -31.16 16.48
C LYS A 431 13.38 -31.92 17.76
N SER A 432 14.65 -32.01 18.16
CA SER A 432 15.06 -32.67 19.41
C SER A 432 14.52 -31.97 20.66
N LYS A 433 14.15 -30.69 20.54
CA LYS A 433 13.47 -29.90 21.59
C LYS A 433 11.95 -29.98 21.53
N GLY A 434 11.38 -30.70 20.56
CA GLY A 434 9.94 -30.73 20.30
C GLY A 434 9.40 -29.46 19.63
N ALA A 435 10.28 -28.61 19.11
CA ALA A 435 9.91 -27.40 18.39
C ALA A 435 9.75 -27.68 16.88
N THR A 436 9.04 -26.80 16.17
CA THR A 436 8.75 -26.92 14.74
C THR A 436 9.73 -26.08 13.91
N PRO A 437 10.59 -26.71 13.07
CA PRO A 437 11.47 -25.99 12.16
C PRO A 437 10.75 -25.57 10.88
N ILE A 438 10.95 -24.32 10.48
CA ILE A 438 10.42 -23.73 9.25
C ILE A 438 11.60 -23.11 8.49
N VAL A 439 11.89 -23.62 7.30
CA VAL A 439 12.98 -23.14 6.46
C VAL A 439 12.42 -22.23 5.37
N CYS A 440 12.92 -21.00 5.31
CA CYS A 440 12.66 -20.09 4.21
C CYS A 440 13.85 -20.06 3.25
N SER A 441 13.59 -20.06 1.93
CA SER A 441 14.61 -19.64 0.98
C SER A 441 14.99 -18.17 1.21
N LEU A 442 16.24 -17.80 0.92
CA LEU A 442 16.69 -16.40 1.00
C LEU A 442 15.82 -15.46 0.16
N ILE A 443 15.51 -14.27 0.68
CA ILE A 443 14.85 -13.23 -0.14
C ILE A 443 15.64 -12.92 -1.42
N PRO A 444 15.02 -12.45 -2.51
CA PRO A 444 15.76 -12.04 -3.70
C PRO A 444 16.55 -10.75 -3.45
N ARG A 445 17.67 -10.63 -4.15
CA ARG A 445 18.38 -9.35 -4.30
C ARG A 445 17.66 -8.48 -5.32
N ASN A 446 17.81 -7.17 -5.22
CA ASN A 446 17.43 -6.21 -6.26
C ASN A 446 18.38 -6.31 -7.46
N ARG A 447 18.33 -7.44 -8.16
CA ARG A 447 19.15 -7.74 -9.34
C ARG A 447 18.23 -8.31 -10.40
N TRP A 448 18.28 -7.69 -11.56
CA TRP A 448 17.34 -7.95 -12.63
C TRP A 448 18.08 -8.25 -13.94
N THR A 449 17.51 -9.14 -14.74
CA THR A 449 17.87 -9.40 -16.13
C THR A 449 16.57 -9.37 -16.93
N ASP A 450 16.47 -8.52 -17.95
CA ASP A 450 15.29 -8.42 -18.83
C ASP A 450 13.94 -8.28 -18.09
N GLY A 451 13.92 -7.44 -17.05
CA GLY A 451 12.72 -7.20 -16.23
C GLY A 451 12.33 -8.36 -15.31
N LYS A 452 13.20 -9.35 -15.14
CA LYS A 452 13.02 -10.50 -14.23
C LYS A 452 14.04 -10.50 -13.11
N ILE A 453 13.62 -10.89 -11.91
CA ILE A 453 14.53 -11.03 -10.76
C ILE A 453 15.48 -12.19 -11.02
N ASN A 454 16.76 -12.01 -10.68
CA ASN A 454 17.75 -13.09 -10.69
C ASN A 454 17.52 -14.01 -9.48
N ARG A 455 16.60 -14.97 -9.65
CA ARG A 455 16.18 -15.93 -8.62
C ARG A 455 17.28 -16.94 -8.30
N SER A 456 17.26 -17.48 -7.09
CA SER A 456 18.25 -18.47 -6.63
C SER A 456 17.84 -19.94 -6.94
N VAL A 457 17.22 -20.19 -8.09
CA VAL A 457 16.55 -21.46 -8.43
C VAL A 457 17.46 -22.68 -8.47
N ASP A 458 18.75 -22.51 -8.79
CA ASP A 458 19.74 -23.60 -8.86
C ASP A 458 20.80 -23.51 -7.74
N GLY A 459 20.52 -22.73 -6.69
CA GLY A 459 21.48 -22.43 -5.63
C GLY A 459 20.87 -22.49 -4.24
N TYR A 460 21.13 -21.47 -3.41
CA TYR A 460 20.73 -21.44 -2.00
C TYR A 460 19.22 -21.60 -1.75
N ALA A 461 18.34 -21.14 -2.64
CA ALA A 461 16.90 -21.40 -2.50
C ALA A 461 16.57 -22.89 -2.69
N LEU A 462 17.16 -23.53 -3.72
CA LEU A 462 17.01 -24.97 -3.95
C LEU A 462 17.62 -25.79 -2.82
N TRP A 463 18.84 -25.48 -2.38
CA TRP A 463 19.47 -26.22 -1.29
C TRP A 463 18.72 -26.03 0.03
N ALA A 464 18.11 -24.87 0.28
CA ALA A 464 17.26 -24.67 1.45
C ALA A 464 16.02 -25.58 1.40
N LYS A 465 15.37 -25.66 0.22
CA LYS A 465 14.26 -26.59 -0.02
C LYS A 465 14.66 -28.04 0.24
N GLN A 466 15.76 -28.49 -0.37
CA GLN A 466 16.22 -29.86 -0.25
C GLN A 466 16.63 -30.20 1.19
N ALA A 467 17.29 -29.29 1.91
CA ALA A 467 17.63 -29.47 3.32
C ALA A 467 16.37 -29.58 4.20
N ALA A 468 15.34 -28.76 3.93
CA ALA A 468 14.07 -28.82 4.63
C ALA A 468 13.36 -30.16 4.39
N GLU A 469 13.28 -30.61 3.13
CA GLU A 469 12.70 -31.91 2.77
C GLU A 469 13.44 -33.07 3.45
N GLN A 470 14.77 -33.07 3.40
CA GLN A 470 15.61 -34.11 4.03
C GLN A 470 15.53 -34.10 5.56
N GLY A 471 15.41 -32.93 6.17
CA GLY A 471 15.26 -32.79 7.62
C GLY A 471 13.83 -32.99 8.12
N GLY A 472 12.85 -33.08 7.20
CA GLY A 472 11.42 -33.10 7.52
C GLY A 472 10.98 -31.83 8.25
N ALA A 473 11.29 -30.67 7.66
CA ALA A 473 10.88 -29.34 8.10
C ALA A 473 9.93 -28.72 7.06
N VAL A 474 9.09 -27.77 7.50
CA VAL A 474 8.25 -27.00 6.58
C VAL A 474 9.14 -26.09 5.73
N PHE A 475 8.89 -26.04 4.42
CA PHE A 475 9.62 -25.14 3.51
C PHE A 475 8.70 -24.05 2.96
N ILE A 476 9.16 -22.80 3.00
CA ILE A 476 8.51 -21.65 2.38
C ILE A 476 9.47 -21.05 1.34
N ASP A 477 9.05 -21.03 0.07
CA ASP A 477 9.86 -20.47 -1.02
C ASP A 477 9.75 -18.93 -1.10
N LEU A 478 10.31 -18.27 -0.10
CA LEU A 478 10.28 -16.82 0.03
C LEU A 478 11.00 -16.10 -1.12
N ASN A 479 12.06 -16.71 -1.68
CA ASN A 479 12.73 -16.23 -2.89
C ASN A 479 11.73 -16.08 -4.04
N LYS A 480 10.99 -17.14 -4.34
CA LYS A 480 10.00 -17.15 -5.42
C LYS A 480 8.86 -16.18 -5.14
N LEU A 481 8.24 -16.25 -3.95
CA LEU A 481 7.07 -15.45 -3.61
C LEU A 481 7.36 -13.94 -3.67
N ILE A 482 8.51 -13.50 -3.14
CA ILE A 482 8.91 -12.09 -3.20
C ILE A 482 9.29 -11.70 -4.64
N SER A 483 9.97 -12.58 -5.39
CA SER A 483 10.31 -12.31 -6.79
C SER A 483 9.06 -12.12 -7.65
N ASP A 484 8.05 -12.96 -7.48
CA ASP A 484 6.76 -12.84 -8.20
C ASP A 484 6.10 -11.49 -7.90
N HIS A 485 6.09 -11.06 -6.62
CA HIS A 485 5.57 -9.76 -6.22
C HIS A 485 6.36 -8.59 -6.85
N TYR A 486 7.69 -8.64 -6.79
CA TYR A 486 8.54 -7.59 -7.37
C TYR A 486 8.34 -7.49 -8.89
N GLU A 487 8.32 -8.62 -9.59
CA GLU A 487 8.09 -8.65 -11.04
C GLU A 487 6.71 -8.12 -11.42
N ALA A 488 5.67 -8.41 -10.63
CA ALA A 488 4.31 -7.94 -10.89
C ALA A 488 4.18 -6.41 -10.82
N ILE A 489 4.97 -5.75 -9.96
CA ILE A 489 4.97 -4.28 -9.84
C ILE A 489 6.02 -3.60 -10.73
N GLY A 490 6.94 -4.37 -11.32
CA GLY A 490 8.01 -3.90 -12.19
C GLY A 490 9.29 -3.44 -11.46
N GLN A 491 10.43 -3.53 -12.16
CA GLN A 491 11.77 -3.28 -11.61
C GLN A 491 11.93 -1.90 -10.96
N ASP A 492 11.57 -0.83 -11.68
CA ASP A 492 11.76 0.55 -11.20
C ASP A 492 10.96 0.79 -9.91
N ARG A 493 9.72 0.29 -9.90
CA ARG A 493 8.81 0.41 -8.76
C ARG A 493 9.31 -0.41 -7.58
N ALA A 494 9.68 -1.68 -7.78
CA ALA A 494 10.23 -2.52 -6.72
C ALA A 494 11.52 -1.95 -6.13
N THR A 495 12.43 -1.47 -6.97
CA THR A 495 13.68 -0.83 -6.54
C THR A 495 13.41 0.37 -5.66
N ALA A 496 12.56 1.29 -6.13
CA ALA A 496 12.32 2.52 -5.42
C ALA A 496 11.55 2.30 -4.10
N LEU A 497 10.59 1.36 -4.09
CA LEU A 497 9.78 1.06 -2.92
C LEU A 497 10.58 0.39 -1.81
N TYR A 498 11.34 -0.64 -2.16
CA TYR A 498 11.82 -1.62 -1.18
C TYR A 498 13.30 -1.49 -0.87
N PHE A 499 14.03 -0.65 -1.60
CA PHE A 499 15.47 -0.46 -1.44
C PHE A 499 15.83 1.03 -1.37
N ASP A 500 17.02 1.33 -0.84
CA ASP A 500 17.55 2.68 -0.74
C ASP A 500 18.70 2.89 -1.73
N GLY A 501 18.55 3.87 -2.62
CA GLY A 501 19.56 4.25 -3.59
C GLY A 501 19.99 3.08 -4.48
N LYS A 502 21.26 2.69 -4.37
CA LYS A 502 21.87 1.58 -5.14
C LYS A 502 21.99 0.28 -4.33
N GLU A 503 21.34 0.18 -3.17
CA GLU A 503 21.34 -1.05 -2.37
C GLU A 503 20.69 -2.20 -3.15
N THR A 504 21.29 -3.38 -3.03
CA THR A 504 20.86 -4.57 -3.79
C THR A 504 20.47 -5.76 -2.91
N THR A 505 20.82 -5.74 -1.64
CA THR A 505 20.58 -6.85 -0.70
C THR A 505 19.64 -6.44 0.42
N HIS A 506 19.89 -5.29 1.05
CA HIS A 506 19.10 -4.86 2.20
C HIS A 506 17.86 -4.10 1.78
N THR A 507 16.70 -4.55 2.24
CA THR A 507 15.47 -3.79 2.09
C THR A 507 15.45 -2.60 3.05
N ASN A 508 14.71 -1.55 2.69
CA ASN A 508 14.27 -0.54 3.64
C ASN A 508 13.09 -1.05 4.48
N ALA A 509 12.56 -0.24 5.40
CA ALA A 509 11.44 -0.62 6.27
C ALA A 509 10.22 -1.13 5.49
N MET A 510 9.91 -0.52 4.35
CA MET A 510 8.82 -0.95 3.48
C MET A 510 9.07 -2.30 2.83
N GLY A 511 10.28 -2.55 2.33
CA GLY A 511 10.62 -3.85 1.76
C GLY A 511 10.58 -4.95 2.82
N ALA A 512 11.05 -4.67 4.03
CA ALA A 512 10.94 -5.58 5.16
C ALA A 512 9.49 -5.90 5.52
N GLN A 513 8.63 -4.87 5.62
CA GLN A 513 7.20 -5.04 5.87
C GLN A 513 6.56 -5.91 4.78
N ARG A 514 6.85 -5.61 3.51
CA ARG A 514 6.28 -6.37 2.39
C ARG A 514 6.70 -7.83 2.41
N ASN A 515 7.97 -8.10 2.69
CA ASN A 515 8.50 -9.45 2.80
C ASN A 515 7.85 -10.21 3.98
N ALA A 516 7.62 -9.54 5.12
CA ALA A 516 6.89 -10.12 6.24
C ALA A 516 5.42 -10.39 5.92
N THR A 517 4.73 -9.50 5.18
CA THR A 517 3.36 -9.72 4.71
C THR A 517 3.27 -10.97 3.83
N ILE A 518 4.20 -11.11 2.88
CA ILE A 518 4.28 -12.28 1.99
C ILE A 518 4.53 -13.55 2.81
N LEU A 519 5.41 -13.48 3.81
CA LEU A 519 5.70 -14.60 4.69
C LEU A 519 4.52 -15.00 5.57
N ALA A 520 3.84 -14.04 6.20
CA ALA A 520 2.65 -14.30 7.02
C ALA A 520 1.53 -14.94 6.19
N LYS A 521 1.34 -14.49 4.95
CA LYS A 521 0.42 -15.14 4.00
C LYS A 521 0.86 -16.56 3.66
N ALA A 522 2.14 -16.78 3.41
CA ALA A 522 2.66 -18.12 3.14
C ALA A 522 2.46 -19.07 4.34
N ILE A 523 2.62 -18.57 5.58
CA ILE A 523 2.34 -19.31 6.81
C ILE A 523 0.86 -19.67 6.90
N GLN A 524 -0.04 -18.71 6.60
CA GLN A 524 -1.49 -18.93 6.64
C GLN A 524 -1.96 -20.10 5.77
N TYR A 525 -1.33 -20.28 4.60
CA TYR A 525 -1.68 -21.30 3.61
C TYR A 525 -0.71 -22.49 3.59
N ALA A 526 0.22 -22.58 4.55
CA ALA A 526 1.13 -23.71 4.63
C ALA A 526 0.41 -24.92 5.24
N ASP A 527 0.29 -26.00 4.46
CA ASP A 527 -0.38 -27.22 4.89
C ASP A 527 0.25 -27.79 6.18
N GLY A 528 -0.58 -27.99 7.20
CA GLY A 528 -0.20 -28.61 8.46
C GLY A 528 0.71 -27.76 9.36
N LEU A 529 0.87 -26.46 9.08
CA LEU A 529 1.67 -25.57 9.92
C LEU A 529 0.81 -24.90 11.00
N GLU A 530 0.85 -25.43 12.22
CA GLU A 530 0.11 -24.91 13.39
C GLU A 530 0.42 -23.44 13.73
N LEU A 531 1.58 -22.93 13.29
CA LEU A 531 1.93 -21.51 13.45
C LEU A 531 0.85 -20.57 12.89
N ALA A 532 0.12 -21.01 11.85
CA ALA A 532 -0.96 -20.24 11.23
C ALA A 532 -2.08 -19.88 12.23
N GLU A 533 -2.32 -20.70 13.26
CA GLU A 533 -3.36 -20.47 14.26
C GLU A 533 -3.09 -19.26 15.15
N TYR A 534 -1.83 -18.80 15.20
CA TYR A 534 -1.41 -17.64 15.97
C TYR A 534 -1.40 -16.35 15.14
N LEU A 535 -1.67 -16.41 13.83
CA LEU A 535 -1.82 -15.20 13.03
C LEU A 535 -3.04 -14.42 13.50
N LYS A 536 -2.96 -13.08 13.48
CA LYS A 536 -4.13 -12.23 13.73
C LYS A 536 -5.18 -12.53 12.65
N VAL A 537 -6.28 -13.19 13.01
CA VAL A 537 -7.36 -13.58 12.08
C VAL A 537 -7.85 -12.38 11.27
N VAL A 538 -7.64 -12.33 9.96
CA VAL A 538 -8.35 -11.38 9.08
C VAL A 538 -9.71 -12.00 8.80
N GLU A 539 -10.68 -11.82 9.69
CA GLU A 539 -12.04 -12.24 9.37
C GLU A 539 -12.50 -11.44 8.14
N PRO A 540 -13.07 -12.09 7.10
CA PRO A 540 -13.80 -11.36 6.08
C PRO A 540 -14.98 -10.68 6.77
N GLN A 541 -14.92 -9.36 6.91
CA GLN A 541 -16.03 -8.55 7.40
C GLN A 541 -17.08 -8.32 6.31
#